data_AF-A0A958Y1F3-F1
#
_entry.id   AF-A0A958Y1F3-F1
#
_cell.length_a   1.000
_cell.length_b   1.000
_cell.length_c   1.000
_cell.angle_alpha   90.00
_cell.angle_beta   90.00
_cell.angle_gamma   90.00
#
_symmetry.space_group_name_H-M   'P 1'
#
loop_
_entity.id
_entity.type
_entity.pdbx_description
1 polymer ?
#
loop_
_entity_poly.entity_id
_entity_poly.type
_entity_poly.pdbx_seq_one_letter_code
_entity_poly.pdbx_strand_id
1 'polypeptide(L)'
;MAVKTRKAAVAGYFYPADQAQLLAELAGFMDQVPAWQWDRPLKALIVPHAGYRYSGQVAAYAYALLKNYPDKWKKVVAIGPAHTLLMHQLATDANDYWETPLGKVRILHDGFAQRESAHIKEHCLEVQLPFLQYVLGDFQFLPLVAGNIAPKAYCRAVQGSLGDDSLLLISSDLSHFYDYETACDIDRATNLSIEMLDYEHMEQKGIACGKIPILMAMEIARENDWQCRLLHYCNSGDVSRDRENVVGYASFGFFQA
;
A
#
# COMPACT_ATOMS: atom_id res chain seq x y z
N MET A 1 -21.33 -13.59 19.99
CA MET A 1 -20.28 -14.40 19.31
C MET A 1 -18.92 -13.91 19.80
N ALA A 2 -17.91 -14.78 19.84
CA ALA A 2 -16.56 -14.38 20.24
C ALA A 2 -15.94 -13.46 19.17
N VAL A 3 -15.30 -12.37 19.59
CA VAL A 3 -14.56 -11.46 18.70
C VAL A 3 -13.36 -12.20 18.12
N LYS A 4 -13.24 -12.24 16.79
CA LYS A 4 -12.11 -12.84 16.07
C LYS A 4 -11.07 -11.80 15.74
N THR A 5 -9.80 -12.14 15.93
CA THR A 5 -8.68 -11.22 15.68
C THR A 5 -7.56 -11.93 14.96
N ARG A 6 -7.14 -11.41 13.80
CA ARG A 6 -5.91 -11.82 13.12
C ARG A 6 -4.72 -11.20 13.84
N LYS A 7 -3.86 -12.05 14.40
CA LYS A 7 -2.59 -11.62 15.00
C LYS A 7 -1.62 -11.12 13.93
N ALA A 8 -0.72 -10.21 14.30
CA ALA A 8 0.40 -9.82 13.46
C ALA A 8 1.21 -11.07 13.07
N ALA A 9 1.35 -11.30 11.77
CA ALA A 9 2.09 -12.43 11.22
C ALA A 9 3.56 -12.09 10.98
N VAL A 10 3.90 -10.80 10.84
CA VAL A 10 5.23 -10.34 10.42
C VAL A 10 5.91 -9.35 11.36
N ALA A 11 5.31 -9.06 12.52
CA ALA A 11 5.96 -8.32 13.60
C ALA A 11 7.23 -9.05 14.08
N GLY A 12 8.33 -8.31 14.23
CA GLY A 12 9.66 -8.82 14.54
C GLY A 12 10.49 -9.23 13.32
N TYR A 13 9.90 -9.21 12.11
CA TYR A 13 10.62 -9.50 10.86
C TYR A 13 10.51 -8.35 9.85
N PHE A 14 9.30 -7.89 9.53
CA PHE A 14 9.09 -6.76 8.60
C PHE A 14 9.16 -5.41 9.31
N TYR A 15 8.79 -5.37 10.59
CA TYR A 15 8.80 -4.17 11.44
C TYR A 15 8.97 -4.62 12.90
N PRO A 16 9.40 -3.76 13.85
CA PRO A 16 9.63 -4.15 15.24
C PRO A 16 8.38 -4.73 15.92
N ALA A 17 8.57 -5.80 16.70
CA ALA A 17 7.51 -6.36 17.54
C ALA A 17 7.30 -5.58 18.85
N ASP A 18 8.32 -4.84 19.29
CA ASP A 18 8.23 -3.97 20.47
C ASP A 18 7.56 -2.64 20.10
N GLN A 19 6.56 -2.25 20.88
CA GLN A 19 5.76 -1.05 20.61
C GLN A 19 6.60 0.23 20.64
N ALA A 20 7.52 0.36 21.60
CA ALA A 20 8.32 1.59 21.74
C ALA A 20 9.33 1.73 20.60
N GLN A 21 9.97 0.62 20.21
CA GLN A 21 10.87 0.59 19.03
C GLN A 21 10.12 0.92 17.74
N LEU A 22 8.93 0.33 17.55
CA LEU A 22 8.10 0.60 16.38
C LEU A 22 7.71 2.07 16.27
N LEU A 23 7.28 2.69 17.38
CA LEU A 23 6.95 4.12 17.42
C LEU A 23 8.17 5.00 17.12
N ALA A 24 9.34 4.68 17.68
CA ALA A 24 10.56 5.43 17.44
C ALA A 24 11.01 5.33 15.97
N GLU A 25 10.91 4.15 15.36
CA GLU A 25 11.27 3.94 13.96
C GLU A 25 10.31 4.68 13.01
N LEU A 26 9.00 4.60 13.28
CA LEU A 26 7.98 5.35 12.53
C LEU A 26 8.21 6.86 12.64
N ALA A 27 8.47 7.38 13.85
CA ALA A 27 8.81 8.79 14.04
C ALA A 27 10.06 9.19 13.25
N GLY A 28 11.12 8.39 13.32
CA GLY A 28 12.37 8.64 12.60
C GLY A 28 12.19 8.72 11.08
N PHE A 29 11.36 7.86 10.47
CA PHE A 29 11.06 7.98 9.04
C PHE A 29 10.25 9.24 8.72
N MET A 30 9.24 9.55 9.55
CA MET A 30 8.34 10.68 9.32
C MET A 30 9.04 12.04 9.50
N ASP A 31 10.04 12.13 10.38
CA ASP A 31 10.83 13.34 10.62
C ASP A 31 11.80 13.66 9.45
N GLN A 32 12.13 12.65 8.64
CA GLN A 32 12.99 12.81 7.46
C GLN A 32 12.22 13.23 6.21
N VAL A 33 10.89 13.21 6.24
CA VAL A 33 10.08 13.66 5.10
C VAL A 33 10.07 15.19 5.06
N PRO A 34 10.43 15.82 3.93
CA PRO A 34 10.39 17.27 3.85
C PRO A 34 8.94 17.77 3.92
N ALA A 35 8.75 18.99 4.42
CA ALA A 35 7.44 19.63 4.43
C ALA A 35 7.02 19.95 2.99
N TRP A 36 6.21 19.08 2.38
CA TRP A 36 5.60 19.32 1.08
C TRP A 36 4.12 19.66 1.25
N GLN A 37 3.71 20.75 0.60
CA GLN A 37 2.30 21.09 0.47
C GLN A 37 1.85 20.72 -0.93
N TRP A 38 0.89 19.80 -1.01
CA TRP A 38 0.10 19.58 -2.21
C TRP A 38 -1.20 20.34 -2.05
N ASP A 39 -1.49 21.22 -2.99
CA ASP A 39 -2.66 22.11 -3.00
C ASP A 39 -3.95 21.41 -3.45
N ARG A 40 -3.86 20.12 -3.77
CA ARG A 40 -4.98 19.32 -4.28
C ARG A 40 -5.44 18.24 -3.30
N PRO A 41 -6.75 17.96 -3.23
CA PRO A 41 -7.28 16.89 -2.40
C PRO A 41 -6.67 15.53 -2.75
N LEU A 42 -6.01 14.90 -1.79
CA LEU A 42 -5.53 13.52 -1.89
C LEU A 42 -6.73 12.56 -1.99
N LYS A 43 -6.59 11.50 -2.79
CA LYS A 43 -7.61 10.48 -3.07
C LYS A 43 -7.09 9.05 -2.89
N ALA A 44 -5.86 8.77 -3.31
CA ALA A 44 -5.25 7.45 -3.15
C ALA A 44 -3.74 7.51 -2.95
N LEU A 45 -3.17 6.43 -2.44
CA LEU A 45 -1.72 6.22 -2.31
C LEU A 45 -1.31 4.87 -2.92
N ILE A 46 -0.12 4.80 -3.51
CA ILE A 46 0.62 3.54 -3.70
C ILE A 46 1.80 3.55 -2.73
N VAL A 47 2.00 2.46 -2.00
CA VAL A 47 2.99 2.35 -0.91
C VAL A 47 3.68 0.97 -0.96
N PRO A 48 5.01 0.91 -0.76
CA PRO A 48 5.74 -0.37 -0.72
C PRO A 48 5.43 -1.19 0.53
N HIS A 49 5.72 -2.49 0.49
CA HIS A 49 5.46 -3.44 1.58
C HIS A 49 6.62 -4.37 1.94
N ALA A 50 7.84 -4.10 1.47
CA ALA A 50 9.03 -4.70 2.05
C ALA A 50 9.22 -4.34 3.54
N GLY A 51 10.19 -4.97 4.20
CA GLY A 51 10.51 -4.64 5.59
C GLY A 51 10.95 -3.18 5.76
N TYR A 52 10.58 -2.56 6.88
CA TYR A 52 10.75 -1.13 7.16
C TYR A 52 12.18 -0.65 7.02
N ARG A 53 13.16 -1.50 7.35
CA ARG A 53 14.58 -1.24 7.11
C ARG A 53 14.86 -0.79 5.67
N TYR A 54 14.16 -1.34 4.68
CA TYR A 54 14.39 -1.08 3.26
C TYR A 54 13.42 -0.04 2.69
N SER A 55 12.12 -0.20 2.96
CA SER A 55 11.06 0.57 2.30
C SER A 55 10.36 1.59 3.21
N GLY A 56 10.65 1.59 4.51
CA GLY A 56 9.96 2.41 5.51
C GLY A 56 10.07 3.91 5.22
N GLN A 57 11.24 4.38 4.79
CA GLN A 57 11.42 5.78 4.40
C GLN A 57 10.58 6.15 3.16
N VAL A 58 10.50 5.27 2.17
CA VAL A 58 9.67 5.48 0.96
C VAL A 58 8.19 5.52 1.32
N ALA A 59 7.76 4.63 2.22
CA ALA A 59 6.39 4.60 2.73
C ALA A 59 6.04 5.90 3.49
N ALA A 60 6.97 6.42 4.29
CA ALA A 60 6.77 7.67 5.03
C ALA A 60 6.47 8.87 4.13
N TYR A 61 7.06 8.96 2.93
CA TYR A 61 6.72 10.02 1.97
C TYR A 61 5.23 10.02 1.57
N ALA A 62 4.63 8.85 1.40
CA ALA A 62 3.19 8.73 1.16
C ALA A 62 2.37 9.07 2.40
N TYR A 63 2.72 8.49 3.55
CA TYR A 63 1.96 8.68 4.79
C TYR A 63 2.04 10.10 5.35
N ALA A 64 3.12 10.84 5.09
CA ALA A 64 3.24 12.24 5.46
C ALA A 64 2.15 13.12 4.83
N LEU A 65 1.66 12.77 3.63
CA LEU A 65 0.55 13.50 2.99
C LEU A 65 -0.74 13.43 3.82
N LEU A 66 -0.96 12.36 4.57
CA LEU A 66 -2.17 12.21 5.39
C LEU A 66 -2.21 13.22 6.55
N LYS A 67 -1.06 13.71 7.03
CA LYS A 67 -0.99 14.76 8.06
C LYS A 67 -1.60 16.09 7.62
N ASN A 68 -1.71 16.33 6.31
CA ASN A 68 -2.38 17.53 5.77
C ASN A 68 -3.91 17.46 5.90
N TYR A 69 -4.46 16.32 6.34
CA TYR A 69 -5.89 16.06 6.44
C TYR A 69 -6.25 15.51 7.84
N PRO A 70 -6.02 16.29 8.91
CA PRO A 70 -6.33 15.84 10.26
C PRO A 70 -7.80 15.43 10.34
N ASP A 71 -8.05 14.28 10.97
CA ASP A 71 -9.38 13.70 11.19
C ASP A 71 -10.21 13.36 9.94
N LYS A 72 -9.69 13.55 8.72
CA LYS A 72 -10.44 13.25 7.49
C LYS A 72 -10.65 11.75 7.27
N TRP A 73 -9.58 10.97 7.42
CA TRP A 73 -9.56 9.57 6.99
C TRP A 73 -10.08 8.66 8.09
N LYS A 74 -11.34 8.21 7.96
CA LYS A 74 -11.98 7.28 8.90
C LYS A 74 -12.08 5.86 8.37
N LYS A 75 -11.97 5.68 7.04
CA LYS A 75 -11.94 4.39 6.36
C LYS A 75 -10.71 4.29 5.47
N VAL A 76 -10.04 3.14 5.50
CA VAL A 76 -8.95 2.82 4.58
C VAL A 76 -9.35 1.56 3.80
N VAL A 77 -9.53 1.71 2.49
CA VAL A 77 -9.73 0.60 1.56
C VAL A 77 -8.36 0.24 1.00
N ALA A 78 -7.79 -0.87 1.46
CA ALA A 78 -6.43 -1.25 1.11
C ALA A 78 -6.41 -2.47 0.20
N ILE A 79 -5.69 -2.39 -0.91
CA ILE A 79 -5.59 -3.44 -1.91
C ILE A 79 -4.14 -3.85 -2.11
N GLY A 80 -3.86 -5.14 -1.97
CA GLY A 80 -2.51 -5.70 -2.14
C GLY A 80 -2.53 -7.01 -2.92
N PRO A 81 -1.39 -7.45 -3.45
CA PRO A 81 -1.30 -8.73 -4.18
C PRO A 81 -1.43 -9.94 -3.26
N ALA A 82 -1.83 -11.08 -3.82
CA ALA A 82 -1.83 -12.37 -3.16
C ALA A 82 -0.48 -13.09 -3.34
N HIS A 83 0.38 -13.10 -2.32
CA HIS A 83 1.64 -13.85 -2.32
C HIS A 83 1.45 -15.27 -1.80
N THR A 84 0.62 -15.43 -0.77
CA THR A 84 0.56 -16.70 -0.02
C THR A 84 -0.48 -17.69 -0.54
N LEU A 85 -1.39 -17.23 -1.40
CA LEU A 85 -2.50 -18.05 -1.89
C LEU A 85 -2.87 -17.69 -3.32
N LEU A 86 -2.77 -18.67 -4.23
CA LEU A 86 -3.30 -18.50 -5.58
C LEU A 86 -4.83 -18.39 -5.55
N MET A 87 -5.35 -17.32 -6.12
CA MET A 87 -6.78 -17.09 -6.24
C MET A 87 -7.13 -16.25 -7.46
N HIS A 88 -8.40 -16.27 -7.86
CA HIS A 88 -8.94 -15.58 -9.05
C HIS A 88 -10.08 -14.64 -8.67
N GLN A 89 -9.97 -13.99 -7.52
CA GLN A 89 -10.97 -13.08 -6.98
C GLN A 89 -10.29 -11.98 -6.17
N LEU A 90 -11.07 -10.96 -5.82
CA LEU A 90 -10.74 -10.01 -4.76
C LEU A 90 -11.38 -10.50 -3.46
N ALA A 91 -10.61 -10.57 -2.37
CA ALA A 91 -11.09 -11.15 -1.11
C ALA A 91 -10.72 -10.32 0.11
N THR A 92 -11.68 -10.19 1.03
CA THR A 92 -11.48 -9.57 2.34
C THR A 92 -11.31 -10.60 3.45
N ASP A 93 -10.92 -10.16 4.65
CA ASP A 93 -10.78 -11.04 5.80
C ASP A 93 -12.15 -11.25 6.48
N ALA A 94 -12.32 -12.40 7.14
CA ALA A 94 -13.48 -12.74 7.97
C ALA A 94 -13.29 -12.38 9.46
N ASN A 95 -12.09 -11.97 9.87
CA ASN A 95 -11.80 -11.51 11.23
C ASN A 95 -12.44 -10.15 11.52
N ASP A 96 -12.82 -9.89 12.79
CA ASP A 96 -13.37 -8.60 13.22
C ASP A 96 -12.29 -7.52 13.38
N TYR A 97 -11.06 -7.95 13.72
CA TYR A 97 -9.92 -7.06 13.94
C TYR A 97 -8.63 -7.65 13.37
N TRP A 98 -7.72 -6.79 12.96
CA TRP A 98 -6.29 -7.10 12.85
C TRP A 98 -5.55 -6.46 14.02
N GLU A 99 -4.52 -7.14 14.52
CA GLU A 99 -3.71 -6.66 15.64
C GLU A 99 -2.28 -6.41 15.18
N THR A 100 -1.71 -5.29 15.64
CA THR A 100 -0.30 -4.94 15.52
C THR A 100 0.26 -4.65 16.93
N PRO A 101 1.57 -4.39 17.09
CA PRO A 101 2.12 -3.90 18.35
C PRO A 101 1.52 -2.56 18.82
N LEU A 102 0.86 -1.79 17.94
CA LEU A 102 0.21 -0.52 18.29
C LEU A 102 -1.27 -0.71 18.68
N GLY A 103 -1.79 -1.93 18.65
CA GLY A 103 -3.17 -2.25 19.03
C GLY A 103 -3.99 -2.81 17.87
N LYS A 104 -5.32 -2.80 18.05
CA LYS A 104 -6.26 -3.42 17.11
C LYS A 104 -6.86 -2.41 16.13
N VAL A 105 -7.04 -2.84 14.89
CA VAL A 105 -7.74 -2.12 13.84
C VAL A 105 -8.97 -2.91 13.43
N ARG A 106 -10.14 -2.25 13.39
CA ARG A 106 -11.41 -2.90 13.04
C ARG A 106 -11.48 -3.20 11.55
N ILE A 107 -11.91 -4.40 11.21
CA ILE A 107 -12.12 -4.82 9.82
C ILE A 107 -13.55 -4.51 9.38
N LEU A 108 -13.68 -4.05 8.14
CA LEU A 108 -14.95 -3.87 7.43
C LEU A 108 -15.22 -5.05 6.51
N HIS A 109 -16.48 -5.42 6.40
CA HIS A 109 -16.95 -6.47 5.48
C HIS A 109 -17.92 -5.85 4.48
N ASP A 110 -17.38 -5.28 3.40
CA ASP A 110 -18.14 -4.43 2.47
C ASP A 110 -18.61 -5.20 1.22
N GLY A 111 -19.30 -6.32 1.43
CA GLY A 111 -19.86 -7.14 0.33
C GLY A 111 -18.86 -7.98 -0.47
N PHE A 112 -17.55 -7.86 -0.19
CA PHE A 112 -16.52 -8.71 -0.80
C PHE A 112 -16.52 -10.13 -0.21
N ALA A 113 -16.05 -11.10 -1.02
CA ALA A 113 -15.90 -12.47 -0.57
C ALA A 113 -14.90 -12.56 0.59
N GLN A 114 -15.33 -13.15 1.70
CA GLN A 114 -14.49 -13.34 2.88
C GLN A 114 -13.63 -14.60 2.74
N ARG A 115 -12.32 -14.48 2.95
CA ARG A 115 -11.37 -15.58 2.84
C ARG A 115 -10.18 -15.40 3.78
N GLU A 116 -10.35 -15.76 5.05
CA GLU A 116 -9.31 -15.68 6.09
C GLU A 116 -7.96 -16.31 5.66
N SER A 117 -8.00 -17.42 4.92
CA SER A 117 -6.78 -18.09 4.42
C SER A 117 -5.97 -17.25 3.43
N ALA A 118 -6.57 -16.26 2.77
CA ALA A 118 -5.85 -15.32 1.91
C ALA A 118 -5.09 -14.26 2.71
N HIS A 119 -5.40 -14.08 4.00
CA HIS A 119 -4.86 -13.00 4.83
C HIS A 119 -3.94 -13.51 5.94
N ILE A 120 -4.17 -14.71 6.49
CA ILE A 120 -3.53 -15.21 7.72
C ILE A 120 -1.98 -15.17 7.71
N LYS A 121 -1.35 -15.34 6.54
CA LYS A 121 0.12 -15.24 6.36
C LYS A 121 0.52 -14.13 5.39
N GLU A 122 -0.45 -13.42 4.82
CA GLU A 122 -0.18 -12.35 3.85
C GLU A 122 0.32 -11.11 4.57
N HIS A 123 1.37 -10.49 4.04
CA HIS A 123 2.08 -9.40 4.70
C HIS A 123 1.80 -8.05 4.05
N CYS A 124 1.47 -8.03 2.76
CA CYS A 124 1.46 -6.80 1.95
C CYS A 124 0.55 -5.70 2.54
N LEU A 125 -0.57 -6.07 3.17
CA LEU A 125 -1.48 -5.15 3.84
C LEU A 125 -1.18 -4.95 5.32
N GLU A 126 -0.62 -5.94 6.00
CA GLU A 126 -0.27 -5.84 7.43
C GLU A 126 0.83 -4.80 7.65
N VAL A 127 1.85 -4.79 6.79
CA VAL A 127 2.99 -3.86 6.85
C VAL A 127 2.56 -2.39 6.78
N GLN A 128 1.37 -2.11 6.25
CA GLN A 128 0.82 -0.76 6.16
C GLN A 128 0.19 -0.28 7.47
N LEU A 129 -0.28 -1.21 8.32
CA LEU A 129 -1.08 -0.87 9.50
C LEU A 129 -0.34 -0.02 10.55
N PRO A 130 0.93 -0.28 10.90
CA PRO A 130 1.61 0.55 11.90
C PRO A 130 1.74 2.03 11.48
N PHE A 131 2.09 2.30 10.22
CA PHE A 131 2.10 3.66 9.69
C PHE A 131 0.70 4.30 9.73
N LEU A 132 -0.34 3.58 9.31
CA LEU A 132 -1.71 4.08 9.35
C LEU A 132 -2.17 4.39 10.78
N GLN A 133 -1.91 3.50 11.75
CA GLN A 133 -2.23 3.73 13.16
C GLN A 133 -1.47 4.93 13.73
N TYR A 134 -0.20 5.07 13.37
CA TYR A 134 0.63 6.19 13.80
C TYR A 134 0.13 7.54 13.28
N VAL A 135 -0.34 7.59 12.02
CA VAL A 135 -0.73 8.86 11.38
C VAL A 135 -2.22 9.19 11.57
N LEU A 136 -3.09 8.19 11.55
CA LEU A 136 -4.55 8.39 11.57
C LEU A 136 -5.17 8.21 12.96
N GLY A 137 -4.52 7.46 13.86
CA GLY A 137 -5.15 7.01 15.10
C GLY A 137 -6.27 6.01 14.82
N ASP A 138 -7.52 6.40 15.07
CA ASP A 138 -8.70 5.55 14.94
C ASP A 138 -9.27 5.56 13.51
N PHE A 139 -9.32 4.39 12.87
CA PHE A 139 -9.92 4.17 11.56
C PHE A 139 -10.46 2.74 11.42
N GLN A 140 -11.27 2.53 10.38
CA GLN A 140 -11.74 1.21 9.96
C GLN A 140 -11.00 0.76 8.70
N PHE A 141 -10.67 -0.53 8.61
CA PHE A 141 -9.84 -1.09 7.56
C PHE A 141 -10.61 -2.10 6.71
N LEU A 142 -10.62 -1.92 5.40
CA LEU A 142 -11.12 -2.90 4.44
C LEU A 142 -9.92 -3.50 3.69
N PRO A 143 -9.32 -4.59 4.19
CA PRO A 143 -8.24 -5.29 3.50
C PRO A 143 -8.80 -6.08 2.32
N LEU A 144 -8.22 -5.91 1.15
CA LEU A 144 -8.57 -6.62 -0.07
C LEU A 144 -7.31 -7.21 -0.69
N VAL A 145 -7.16 -8.52 -0.62
CA VAL A 145 -6.10 -9.21 -1.35
C VAL A 145 -6.61 -9.50 -2.76
N ALA A 146 -5.83 -9.13 -3.77
CA ALA A 146 -6.14 -9.30 -5.18
C ALA A 146 -5.40 -10.52 -5.74
N GLY A 147 -6.16 -11.50 -6.21
CA GLY A 147 -5.63 -12.63 -6.96
C GLY A 147 -5.34 -12.28 -8.42
N ASN A 148 -5.23 -13.32 -9.25
CA ASN A 148 -5.16 -13.19 -10.70
C ASN A 148 -6.55 -12.91 -11.28
N ILE A 149 -6.88 -11.63 -11.39
CA ILE A 149 -8.17 -11.10 -11.88
C ILE A 149 -7.93 -10.06 -12.99
N ALA A 150 -8.96 -9.81 -13.81
CA ALA A 150 -8.98 -8.64 -14.68
C ALA A 150 -9.16 -7.37 -13.82
N PRO A 151 -8.23 -6.39 -13.82
CA PRO A 151 -8.27 -5.23 -12.92
C PRO A 151 -9.60 -4.45 -12.98
N LYS A 152 -10.08 -4.17 -14.20
CA LYS A 152 -11.30 -3.38 -14.44
C LYS A 152 -12.57 -4.00 -13.85
N ALA A 153 -12.62 -5.33 -13.71
CA ALA A 153 -13.83 -6.06 -13.29
C ALA A 153 -14.29 -5.71 -11.87
N TYR A 154 -13.38 -5.24 -11.00
CA TYR A 154 -13.67 -4.92 -9.60
C TYR A 154 -13.60 -3.42 -9.29
N CYS A 155 -13.22 -2.55 -10.24
CA CYS A 155 -13.05 -1.12 -10.00
C CYS A 155 -14.33 -0.44 -9.52
N ARG A 156 -15.49 -0.78 -10.09
CA ARG A 156 -16.78 -0.24 -9.65
C ARG A 156 -17.17 -0.69 -8.24
N ALA A 157 -16.88 -1.94 -7.88
CA ALA A 157 -17.14 -2.45 -6.52
C ALA A 157 -16.26 -1.74 -5.49
N VAL A 158 -14.96 -1.57 -5.79
CA VAL A 158 -14.02 -0.82 -4.95
C VAL A 158 -14.45 0.63 -4.81
N GLN A 159 -14.84 1.30 -5.88
CA GLN A 159 -15.35 2.68 -5.82
C GLN A 159 -16.62 2.79 -4.99
N GLY A 160 -17.53 1.81 -5.05
CA GLY A 160 -18.72 1.76 -4.21
C GLY A 160 -18.40 1.67 -2.70
N SER A 161 -17.20 1.22 -2.35
CA SER A 161 -16.69 1.20 -0.98
C SER A 161 -15.99 2.49 -0.56
N LEU A 162 -15.76 3.45 -1.48
CA LEU A 162 -15.12 4.72 -1.17
C LEU A 162 -16.19 5.79 -0.86
N GLY A 163 -15.95 6.57 0.20
CA GLY A 163 -16.66 7.80 0.52
C GLY A 163 -15.69 8.98 0.71
N ASP A 164 -16.19 10.14 1.10
CA ASP A 164 -15.38 11.37 1.25
C ASP A 164 -14.29 11.27 2.35
N ASP A 165 -14.52 10.39 3.34
CA ASP A 165 -13.63 10.07 4.46
C ASP A 165 -12.78 8.81 4.22
N SER A 166 -12.79 8.29 2.99
CA SER A 166 -12.13 7.03 2.63
C SER A 166 -10.85 7.23 1.84
N LEU A 167 -9.75 6.65 2.33
CA LEU A 167 -8.49 6.57 1.60
C LEU A 167 -8.43 5.26 0.81
N LEU A 168 -8.14 5.34 -0.49
CA LEU A 168 -7.72 4.17 -1.27
C LEU A 168 -6.20 3.97 -1.10
N LEU A 169 -5.79 2.82 -0.60
CA LEU A 169 -4.38 2.46 -0.41
C LEU A 169 -4.03 1.25 -1.28
N ILE A 170 -3.02 1.38 -2.12
CA ILE A 170 -2.47 0.29 -2.92
C ILE A 170 -1.13 -0.11 -2.36
N SER A 171 -0.95 -1.40 -2.12
CA SER A 171 0.29 -1.96 -1.58
C SER A 171 1.08 -2.66 -2.69
N SER A 172 2.28 -2.16 -3.00
CA SER A 172 3.15 -2.74 -4.03
C SER A 172 4.61 -2.32 -3.92
N ASP A 173 5.50 -3.31 -4.03
CA ASP A 173 6.89 -3.11 -4.44
C ASP A 173 7.00 -3.18 -5.98
N LEU A 174 8.14 -2.77 -6.55
CA LEU A 174 8.40 -2.73 -7.99
C LEU A 174 9.17 -3.97 -8.48
N SER A 175 10.25 -3.81 -9.23
CA SER A 175 11.08 -4.90 -9.73
C SER A 175 11.76 -5.67 -8.59
N HIS A 176 12.06 -6.96 -8.83
CA HIS A 176 12.68 -7.86 -7.85
C HIS A 176 13.83 -8.65 -8.49
N PHE A 177 14.94 -8.77 -7.77
CA PHE A 177 16.06 -9.67 -8.09
C PHE A 177 16.78 -9.35 -9.41
N TYR A 178 16.83 -8.07 -9.77
CA TYR A 178 17.70 -7.57 -10.83
C TYR A 178 18.94 -6.91 -10.24
N ASP A 179 20.00 -6.81 -11.05
CA ASP A 179 21.11 -5.92 -10.72
C ASP A 179 20.62 -4.47 -10.69
N TYR A 180 21.34 -3.63 -9.95
CA TYR A 180 20.92 -2.26 -9.66
C TYR A 180 20.61 -1.43 -10.92
N GLU A 181 21.44 -1.52 -11.96
CA GLU A 181 21.26 -0.68 -13.15
C GLU A 181 20.03 -1.12 -13.94
N THR A 182 19.88 -2.43 -14.14
CA THR A 182 18.69 -3.00 -14.77
C THR A 182 17.41 -2.68 -13.97
N ALA A 183 17.45 -2.79 -12.65
CA ALA A 183 16.33 -2.45 -11.78
C ALA A 183 15.93 -0.98 -11.93
N CYS A 184 16.90 -0.06 -11.91
CA CYS A 184 16.64 1.37 -12.09
C CYS A 184 15.96 1.69 -13.43
N ASP A 185 16.35 1.04 -14.53
CA ASP A 185 15.74 1.27 -15.84
C ASP A 185 14.31 0.72 -15.91
N ILE A 186 14.08 -0.49 -15.40
CA ILE A 186 12.76 -1.12 -15.32
C ILE A 186 11.82 -0.30 -14.43
N ASP A 187 12.29 0.08 -13.25
CA ASP A 187 11.51 0.83 -12.28
C ASP A 187 11.19 2.24 -12.81
N ARG A 188 12.14 2.89 -13.50
CA ARG A 188 11.88 4.20 -14.13
C ARG A 188 10.75 4.11 -15.15
N ALA A 189 10.76 3.10 -16.02
CA ALA A 189 9.68 2.89 -16.98
C ALA A 189 8.34 2.62 -16.29
N THR A 190 8.34 1.80 -15.24
CA THR A 190 7.15 1.49 -14.43
C THR A 190 6.62 2.72 -13.69
N ASN A 191 7.51 3.55 -13.13
CA ASN A 191 7.12 4.76 -12.42
C ASN A 191 6.51 5.79 -13.37
N LEU A 192 7.11 5.97 -14.56
CA LEU A 192 6.59 6.87 -15.58
C LEU A 192 5.21 6.43 -16.07
N SER A 193 4.97 5.13 -16.28
CA SER A 193 3.64 4.66 -16.70
C SER A 193 2.57 4.91 -15.65
N ILE A 194 2.89 4.72 -14.36
CA ILE A 194 1.99 5.01 -13.24
C ILE A 194 1.71 6.52 -13.13
N GLU A 195 2.75 7.35 -13.15
CA GLU A 195 2.63 8.81 -12.98
C GLU A 195 1.85 9.45 -14.14
N MET A 196 2.06 8.97 -15.36
CA MET A 196 1.36 9.46 -16.56
C MET A 196 0.00 8.80 -16.79
N LEU A 197 -0.43 7.87 -15.91
CA LEU A 197 -1.64 7.06 -16.08
C LEU A 197 -1.70 6.31 -17.44
N ASP A 198 -0.53 5.93 -17.98
CA ASP A 198 -0.40 5.10 -19.19
C ASP A 198 -0.70 3.63 -18.84
N TYR A 199 -1.99 3.34 -18.78
CA TYR A 199 -2.53 2.03 -18.38
C TYR A 199 -2.01 0.91 -19.27
N GLU A 200 -2.02 1.11 -20.58
CA GLU A 200 -1.63 0.12 -21.57
C GLU A 200 -0.14 -0.23 -21.45
N HIS A 201 0.73 0.77 -21.25
CA HIS A 201 2.15 0.52 -20.99
C HIS A 201 2.36 -0.20 -19.66
N MET A 202 1.68 0.22 -18.58
CA MET A 202 1.79 -0.44 -17.28
C MET A 202 1.33 -1.90 -17.36
N GLU A 203 0.22 -2.17 -18.06
CA GLU A 203 -0.33 -3.52 -18.23
C GLU A 203 0.61 -4.43 -19.02
N GLN A 204 1.23 -3.93 -20.09
CA GLN A 204 2.08 -4.76 -20.95
C GLN A 204 3.51 -4.89 -20.42
N LYS A 205 4.08 -3.84 -19.84
CA LYS A 205 5.51 -3.75 -19.55
C LYS A 205 5.85 -3.47 -18.09
N GLY A 206 4.92 -2.91 -17.31
CA GLY A 206 5.17 -2.59 -15.90
C GLY A 206 5.47 -3.84 -15.08
N ILE A 207 6.46 -3.71 -14.18
CA ILE A 207 6.91 -4.76 -13.27
C ILE A 207 6.70 -4.30 -11.83
N ALA A 208 5.77 -4.96 -11.15
CA ALA A 208 5.44 -4.71 -9.75
C ALA A 208 4.73 -5.94 -9.18
N CYS A 209 4.96 -6.28 -7.91
CA CYS A 209 4.25 -7.41 -7.28
C CYS A 209 2.74 -7.11 -7.16
N GLY A 210 2.37 -5.85 -6.90
CA GLY A 210 1.01 -5.32 -6.86
C GLY A 210 0.52 -4.76 -8.19
N LYS A 211 0.98 -5.28 -9.33
CA LYS A 211 0.58 -4.80 -10.67
C LYS A 211 -0.93 -4.71 -10.87
N ILE A 212 -1.69 -5.73 -10.47
CA ILE A 212 -3.16 -5.74 -10.58
C ILE A 212 -3.79 -4.61 -9.75
N PRO A 213 -3.51 -4.49 -8.43
CA PRO A 213 -3.94 -3.36 -7.62
C PRO A 213 -3.55 -1.98 -8.20
N ILE A 214 -2.34 -1.82 -8.75
CA ILE A 214 -1.91 -0.57 -9.37
C ILE A 214 -2.77 -0.24 -10.59
N LEU A 215 -2.99 -1.21 -11.49
CA LEU A 215 -3.86 -1.01 -12.66
C LEU A 215 -5.30 -0.65 -12.25
N MET A 216 -5.80 -1.21 -11.15
CA MET A 216 -7.11 -0.82 -10.60
C MET A 216 -7.12 0.66 -10.17
N ALA A 217 -6.10 1.12 -9.45
CA ALA A 217 -6.02 2.53 -9.05
C ALA A 217 -5.84 3.47 -10.26
N MET A 218 -5.09 3.08 -11.28
CA MET A 218 -4.96 3.85 -12.52
C MET A 218 -6.29 3.97 -13.26
N GLU A 219 -7.07 2.89 -13.33
CA GLU A 219 -8.41 2.93 -13.95
C GLU A 219 -9.34 3.86 -13.17
N ILE A 220 -9.41 3.70 -11.84
CA ILE A 220 -10.23 4.57 -10.97
C ILE A 220 -9.79 6.03 -11.11
N ALA A 221 -8.49 6.30 -11.16
CA ALA A 221 -7.95 7.64 -11.36
C ALA A 221 -8.38 8.25 -12.69
N ARG A 222 -8.32 7.49 -13.78
CA ARG A 222 -8.78 7.94 -15.12
C ARG A 222 -10.28 8.22 -15.14
N GLU A 223 -11.09 7.39 -14.51
CA GLU A 223 -12.56 7.57 -14.45
C GLU A 223 -12.98 8.82 -13.64
N ASN A 224 -12.17 9.22 -12.66
CA ASN A 224 -12.49 10.31 -11.74
C ASN A 224 -11.65 11.59 -11.96
N ASP A 225 -10.89 11.65 -13.05
CA ASP A 225 -9.98 12.74 -13.38
C ASP A 225 -9.02 13.07 -12.21
N TRP A 226 -8.32 12.05 -11.72
CA TRP A 226 -7.25 12.21 -10.74
C TRP A 226 -5.91 12.29 -11.44
N GLN A 227 -4.98 13.06 -10.87
CA GLN A 227 -3.60 13.11 -11.29
C GLN A 227 -2.72 12.30 -10.36
N CYS A 228 -1.79 11.54 -10.91
CA CYS A 228 -0.80 10.78 -10.17
C CYS A 228 0.54 11.53 -10.11
N ARG A 229 1.26 11.38 -9.00
CA ARG A 229 2.60 11.93 -8.80
C ARG A 229 3.48 10.94 -8.06
N LEU A 230 4.70 10.76 -8.56
CA LEU A 230 5.74 10.04 -7.83
C LEU A 230 6.22 10.91 -6.66
N LEU A 231 6.16 10.37 -5.45
CA LEU A 231 6.58 11.07 -4.24
C LEU A 231 8.04 10.75 -3.90
N HIS A 232 8.39 9.47 -3.94
CA HIS A 232 9.76 9.03 -3.70
C HIS A 232 10.02 7.68 -4.37
N TYR A 233 11.28 7.44 -4.71
CA TYR A 233 11.76 6.17 -5.25
C TYR A 233 13.15 5.86 -4.71
N CYS A 234 13.38 4.61 -4.32
CA CYS A 234 14.70 4.02 -4.09
C CYS A 234 14.65 2.51 -4.35
N ASN A 235 15.77 1.82 -4.21
CA ASN A 235 15.81 0.37 -4.16
C ASN A 235 16.60 -0.14 -2.93
N SER A 236 16.50 -1.43 -2.64
CA SER A 236 17.16 -2.03 -1.48
C SER A 236 18.69 -1.84 -1.47
N GLY A 237 19.33 -1.69 -2.62
CA GLY A 237 20.76 -1.43 -2.75
C GLY A 237 21.19 -0.05 -2.25
N ASP A 238 20.29 0.93 -2.24
CA ASP A 238 20.54 2.26 -1.64
C ASP A 238 20.71 2.19 -0.12
N VAL A 239 20.14 1.14 0.50
CA VAL A 239 20.19 0.91 1.95
C VAL A 239 21.27 -0.12 2.33
N SER A 240 21.29 -1.27 1.66
CA SER A 240 22.19 -2.38 2.00
C SER A 240 23.59 -2.25 1.41
N ARG A 241 23.76 -1.43 0.36
CA ARG A 241 24.92 -1.37 -0.54
C ARG A 241 25.15 -2.63 -1.39
N ASP A 242 24.31 -3.64 -1.26
CA ASP A 242 24.27 -4.79 -2.16
C ASP A 242 23.49 -4.41 -3.42
N ARG A 243 24.16 -4.49 -4.57
CA ARG A 243 23.65 -4.04 -5.87
C ARG A 243 23.43 -5.19 -6.86
N GLU A 244 23.59 -6.45 -6.43
CA GLU A 244 23.45 -7.61 -7.31
C GLU A 244 21.99 -8.05 -7.47
N ASN A 245 21.19 -7.95 -6.41
CA ASN A 245 19.81 -8.44 -6.38
C ASN A 245 18.95 -7.46 -5.60
N VAL A 246 18.51 -6.38 -6.25
CA VAL A 246 17.74 -5.33 -5.58
C VAL A 246 16.24 -5.50 -5.76
N VAL A 247 15.48 -4.86 -4.86
CA VAL A 247 14.03 -4.68 -4.98
C VAL A 247 13.73 -3.19 -5.03
N GLY A 248 12.92 -2.77 -6.01
CA GLY A 248 12.53 -1.38 -6.19
C GLY A 248 11.33 -0.97 -5.32
N TYR A 249 11.35 0.26 -4.82
CA TYR A 249 10.31 0.82 -3.96
C TYR A 249 9.93 2.21 -4.45
N ALA A 250 8.63 2.46 -4.64
CA ALA A 250 8.13 3.79 -4.94
C ALA A 250 6.86 4.08 -4.15
N SER A 251 6.68 5.36 -3.81
CA SER A 251 5.42 5.87 -3.27
C SER A 251 4.81 6.90 -4.21
N PHE A 252 3.49 6.83 -4.35
CA PHE A 252 2.73 7.73 -5.23
C PHE A 252 1.55 8.33 -4.49
N GLY A 253 1.19 9.55 -4.87
CA GLY A 253 -0.05 10.21 -4.47
C GLY A 253 -0.96 10.44 -5.68
N PHE A 254 -2.25 10.12 -5.52
CA PHE A 254 -3.30 10.46 -6.48
C PHE A 254 -4.13 11.60 -5.92
N PHE A 255 -4.29 12.66 -6.70
CA PHE A 255 -4.94 13.89 -6.29
C PHE A 255 -6.07 14.23 -7.24
N GLN A 256 -7.14 14.85 -6.75
CA GLN A 256 -8.16 15.43 -7.62
C GLN A 256 -7.50 16.43 -8.60
N ALA A 257 -7.87 16.42 -9.89
CA ALA A 257 -7.37 17.37 -10.88
C ALA A 257 -7.70 18.83 -10.57
#